data_AF-A0A2V9CF95-F1
#
_entry.id   AF-A0A2V9CF95-F1
#
_cell.length_a   1.000
_cell.length_b   1.000
_cell.length_c   1.000
_cell.angle_alpha   90.00
_cell.angle_beta   90.00
_cell.angle_gamma   90.00
#
_symmetry.space_group_name_H-M   'P 1'
#
loop_
_entity.id
_entity.type
_entity.pdbx_description
1 polymer ?
#
loop_
_entity_poly.entity_id
_entity_poly.type
_entity_poly.pdbx_seq_one_letter_code
_entity_poly.pdbx_strand_id
1 'polypeptide(L)'
;MTIFAGQSVFFSGSGTDPDGTVTAYSWSFPGGNPGASNEATPGNVTYSTPGIFTATLTVTDNAGLSDPNPKTRTIMVLPCFLLCGPL
;
A
#
# COMPACT_ATOMS: atom_id res chain seq x y z
N MET A 1 7.56 -5.38 6.22
CA MET A 1 6.86 -5.05 7.49
C MET A 1 6.04 -6.26 7.90
N THR A 2 5.92 -6.55 9.19
CA THR A 2 5.13 -7.69 9.69
C THR A 2 4.01 -7.19 10.60
N ILE A 3 2.78 -7.67 10.39
CA ILE A 3 1.59 -7.38 11.19
C ILE A 3 0.79 -8.67 11.44
N PHE A 4 -0.19 -8.62 12.33
CA PHE A 4 -1.17 -9.69 12.49
C PHE A 4 -2.43 -9.43 11.67
N ALA A 5 -3.12 -10.50 11.27
CA ALA A 5 -4.41 -10.45 10.61
C ALA A 5 -5.39 -9.57 11.40
N GLY A 6 -6.03 -8.62 10.71
CA GLY A 6 -6.94 -7.62 11.26
C GLY A 6 -6.28 -6.28 11.58
N GLN A 7 -4.95 -6.19 11.56
CA GLN A 7 -4.24 -4.91 11.75
C GLN A 7 -4.23 -4.06 10.47
N SER A 8 -4.04 -2.76 10.68
CA SER A 8 -3.89 -1.78 9.61
C SER A 8 -2.45 -1.32 9.43
N VAL A 9 -2.13 -0.91 8.20
CA VAL A 9 -0.91 -0.18 7.87
C VAL A 9 -1.32 1.17 7.30
N PHE A 10 -0.75 2.25 7.82
CA PHE A 10 -0.93 3.59 7.27
C PHE A 10 -0.04 3.77 6.02
N PHE A 11 -0.63 4.29 4.94
CA PHE A 11 0.06 4.61 3.69
C PHE A 11 -0.08 6.08 3.34
N SER A 12 1.04 6.63 2.88
CA SER A 12 1.16 7.97 2.29
C SER A 12 2.21 7.92 1.19
N GLY A 13 2.02 8.74 0.16
CA GLY A 13 2.89 8.83 -1.00
C GLY A 13 3.22 10.26 -1.35
N SER A 14 4.35 10.42 -2.01
CA SER A 14 4.79 11.66 -2.65
C SER A 14 5.57 11.29 -3.90
N GLY A 15 5.70 12.25 -4.81
CA GLY A 15 6.55 12.12 -5.98
C GLY A 15 7.09 13.48 -6.39
N THR A 16 8.18 13.47 -7.13
CA THR A 16 8.84 14.66 -7.70
C THR A 16 9.20 14.36 -9.12
N ASP A 17 9.10 15.38 -9.97
CA ASP A 17 9.40 15.27 -11.38
C ASP A 17 10.34 16.42 -11.79
N PRO A 18 11.57 16.16 -12.27
CA PRO A 18 12.54 17.21 -12.57
C PRO A 18 12.12 18.21 -13.65
N ASP A 19 11.27 17.80 -14.58
CA ASP A 19 10.79 18.61 -15.71
C ASP A 19 9.27 18.87 -15.68
N GLY A 20 8.63 18.59 -14.55
CA GLY A 20 7.18 18.74 -14.41
C GLY A 20 6.67 18.65 -12.97
N THR A 21 5.44 18.19 -12.85
CA THR A 21 4.69 18.08 -11.60
C THR A 21 3.91 16.77 -11.58
N VAL A 22 3.86 16.10 -10.42
CA VAL A 22 3.01 14.92 -10.24
C VAL A 22 1.55 15.32 -10.20
N THR A 23 0.73 14.72 -11.06
CA THR A 23 -0.70 15.02 -11.19
C THR A 23 -1.61 13.90 -10.70
N ALA A 24 -1.13 12.66 -10.66
CA ALA A 24 -1.94 11.52 -10.21
C ALA A 24 -1.16 10.49 -9.39
N TYR A 25 -1.89 9.84 -8.48
CA TYR A 25 -1.43 8.73 -7.65
C TYR A 25 -2.31 7.51 -7.93
N SER A 26 -1.71 6.34 -7.97
CA SER A 26 -2.41 5.07 -8.14
C SER A 26 -1.82 4.04 -7.20
N TRP A 27 -2.61 3.65 -6.21
CA TRP A 27 -2.26 2.66 -5.21
C TRP A 27 -2.96 1.33 -5.48
N SER A 28 -2.20 0.25 -5.26
CA SER A 28 -2.72 -1.12 -5.19
C SER A 28 -2.32 -1.75 -3.87
N PHE A 29 -3.29 -2.33 -3.18
CA PHE A 29 -3.14 -3.02 -1.90
C PHE A 29 -3.74 -4.43 -1.99
N PRO A 30 -3.07 -5.39 -2.67
CA PRO A 30 -3.55 -6.76 -2.74
C PRO A 30 -3.79 -7.33 -1.34
N GLY A 31 -4.97 -7.90 -1.09
CA GLY A 31 -5.34 -8.42 0.23
C GLY A 31 -5.64 -7.36 1.31
N GLY A 32 -5.53 -6.08 0.97
CA GLY A 32 -5.90 -4.95 1.81
C GLY A 32 -7.33 -4.46 1.60
N ASN A 33 -7.89 -3.78 2.59
CA ASN A 33 -9.14 -3.03 2.49
C ASN A 33 -8.93 -1.58 2.98
N PRO A 34 -9.11 -0.55 2.12
CA PRO A 34 -9.45 -0.66 0.70
C PRO A 34 -8.33 -1.33 -0.11
N GLY A 35 -8.70 -1.98 -1.22
CA GLY A 35 -7.75 -2.69 -2.09
C GLY A 35 -6.99 -1.81 -3.08
N ALA A 36 -7.40 -0.54 -3.22
CA ALA A 36 -6.78 0.46 -4.09
C ALA A 36 -7.15 1.87 -3.61
N SER A 37 -6.43 2.89 -4.10
CA SER A 37 -6.76 4.30 -3.88
C SER A 37 -6.09 5.20 -4.92
N ASN A 38 -6.69 6.36 -5.20
CA ASN A 38 -6.11 7.38 -6.07
C ASN A 38 -5.65 8.63 -5.28
N GLU A 39 -5.71 8.58 -3.95
CA GLU A 39 -5.26 9.66 -3.09
C GLU A 39 -3.75 9.57 -2.87
N ALA A 40 -3.09 10.73 -2.72
CA ALA A 40 -1.70 10.76 -2.29
C ALA A 40 -1.53 10.08 -0.92
N THR A 41 -2.51 10.23 -0.02
CA THR A 41 -2.53 9.64 1.32
C THR A 41 -3.77 8.78 1.52
N PRO A 42 -3.76 7.50 1.13
CA PRO A 42 -4.90 6.59 1.31
C PRO A 42 -5.26 6.33 2.78
N GLY A 43 -4.35 6.61 3.72
CA GLY A 43 -4.56 6.38 5.13
C GLY A 43 -4.38 4.92 5.53
N ASN A 44 -5.26 4.41 6.39
CA ASN A 44 -5.15 3.05 6.93
C ASN A 44 -5.73 2.01 5.96
N VAL A 45 -4.93 0.99 5.65
CA VAL A 45 -5.34 -0.19 4.90
C VAL A 45 -5.30 -1.40 5.84
N THR A 46 -6.44 -2.06 6.03
CA THR A 46 -6.56 -3.24 6.89
C THR A 46 -6.24 -4.52 6.12
N TYR A 47 -5.47 -5.43 6.72
CA TYR A 47 -5.18 -6.75 6.15
C TYR A 47 -5.72 -7.85 7.06
N SER A 48 -6.82 -8.49 6.66
CA SER A 48 -7.53 -9.48 7.50
C SER A 48 -7.12 -10.92 7.26
N THR A 49 -6.36 -11.20 6.20
CA THR A 49 -5.97 -12.56 5.81
C THR A 49 -4.46 -12.74 5.94
N PRO A 50 -3.97 -13.82 6.59
CA PRO A 50 -2.55 -14.13 6.61
C PRO A 50 -1.99 -14.34 5.20
N GLY A 51 -0.76 -13.89 4.96
CA GLY A 51 -0.14 -13.93 3.65
C GLY A 51 0.98 -12.91 3.50
N ILE A 52 1.60 -12.89 2.32
CA ILE A 52 2.57 -11.87 1.94
C ILE A 52 1.96 -11.05 0.82
N PHE A 53 1.87 -9.75 1.01
CA PHE A 53 1.30 -8.81 0.07
C PHE A 53 2.31 -7.74 -0.30
N THR A 54 2.24 -7.26 -1.54
CA THR A 54 3.07 -6.16 -2.02
C THR A 54 2.16 -5.00 -2.37
N ALA A 55 2.16 -3.97 -1.52
CA ALA A 55 1.51 -2.70 -1.83
C ALA A 55 2.36 -1.93 -2.84
N THR A 56 1.73 -1.28 -3.80
CA THR A 56 2.41 -0.57 -4.89
C THR A 56 1.81 0.82 -5.05
N LEU A 57 2.68 1.83 -5.22
CA LEU A 57 2.35 3.18 -5.65
C LEU A 57 2.95 3.45 -7.02
N THR A 58 2.11 3.91 -7.95
CA THR A 58 2.53 4.51 -9.21
C THR A 58 2.12 5.99 -9.19
N VAL A 59 3.04 6.88 -9.54
CA VAL A 59 2.75 8.31 -9.72
C VAL A 59 2.80 8.65 -11.21
N THR A 60 2.01 9.63 -11.64
CA THR A 60 1.98 10.11 -13.04
C THR A 60 2.16 11.62 -13.05
N ASP A 61 2.98 12.12 -13.97
CA ASP A 61 3.27 13.55 -14.15
C ASP A 61 2.22 14.30 -14.99
N ASN A 62 2.44 15.58 -15.25
CA ASN A 62 1.57 16.41 -16.10
C ASN A 62 1.77 16.18 -17.62
N ALA A 63 2.76 15.39 -18.02
CA ALA A 63 2.91 14.89 -19.38
C ALA A 63 2.12 13.57 -19.60
N GLY A 64 1.55 13.00 -18.53
CA GLY A 64 0.83 11.74 -18.56
C GLY A 64 1.74 10.51 -18.50
N LEU A 65 3.03 10.69 -18.16
CA LEU A 65 3.98 9.60 -18.02
C LEU A 65 3.96 9.09 -16.57
N SER A 66 3.88 7.78 -16.42
CA SER A 66 3.95 7.11 -15.12
C SER A 66 5.38 6.74 -14.76
N ASP A 67 5.69 6.74 -13.46
CA ASP A 67 6.95 6.23 -12.93
C ASP A 67 7.21 4.78 -13.43
N PRO A 68 8.29 4.53 -14.20
CA PRO A 68 8.60 3.19 -14.70
C PRO A 68 9.09 2.23 -13.60
N ASN A 69 9.38 2.74 -12.41
CA ASN A 69 9.86 1.98 -11.27
C ASN A 69 8.99 2.23 -10.02
N PRO A 70 7.72 1.80 -10.07
CA PRO A 70 6.75 2.10 -9.02
C PRO A 70 7.25 1.66 -7.64
N LYS A 71 6.94 2.45 -6.62
CA LYS A 71 7.37 2.16 -5.25
C LYS A 71 6.54 1.05 -4.65
N THR A 72 7.23 0.08 -4.04
CA THR A 72 6.59 -1.08 -3.45
C THR A 72 6.91 -1.23 -1.97
N ARG A 73 6.00 -1.82 -1.20
CA ARG A 73 6.23 -2.21 0.18
C ARG A 73 5.66 -3.60 0.45
N THR A 74 6.50 -4.50 0.96
CA THR A 74 6.08 -5.85 1.36
C THR A 74 5.49 -5.86 2.77
N ILE A 75 4.29 -6.42 2.89
CA ILE A 75 3.55 -6.64 4.13
C ILE A 75 3.41 -8.14 4.35
N MET A 76 3.99 -8.65 5.43
CA MET A 76 3.79 -10.01 5.91
C MET A 76 2.71 -9.99 6.99
N VAL A 77 1.62 -10.72 6.76
CA VAL A 77 0.47 -10.82 7.66
C VAL A 77 0.50 -12.20 8.30
N LEU A 78 0.70 -12.24 9.61
CA LEU A 78 0.68 -13.47 10.39
C LEU A 78 -0.72 -13.74 10.95
N PRO A 79 -1.07 -15.01 11.23
CA PRO A 79 -2.33 -15.32 11.91
C PRO A 79 -2.42 -14.70 13.32
N CYS A 80 -3.57 -14.13 13.65
CA CYS A 80 -3.80 -13.45 14.94
C CYS A 80 -3.88 -14.42 16.14
N PHE A 81 -4.23 -15.69 15.90
CA PHE A 81 -4.28 -16.74 16.94
C PHE A 81 -2.89 -17.18 17.46
N LEU A 82 -1.79 -16.65 16.91
CA LEU A 82 -0.46 -16.88 17.48
C LEU A 82 -0.24 -16.12 18.81
N LEU A 83 -1.10 -15.15 19.14
CA LEU A 83 -1.03 -14.33 20.36
C LEU A 83 -2.17 -14.57 21.36
N CYS A 84 -3.25 -15.25 20.96
CA CYS A 84 -4.33 -15.67 21.84
C CYS A 84 -4.24 -17.20 21.89
N GLY A 85 -3.79 -17.78 23.01
CA GLY A 85 -3.49 -19.22 23.13
C GLY A 85 -4.65 -20.15 22.75
N PRO A 86 -4.41 -21.46 22.64
CA PRO A 86 -5.48 -22.42 22.36
C PRO A 86 -6.51 -22.37 23.48
N LEU A 87 -7.80 -22.30 23.12
CA LEU A 87 -8.90 -22.62 24.02
C LEU A 87 -8.84 -24.11 24.41
#